data_AF-A0A430FAC8-F1
#
_entry.id   AF-A0A430FAC8-F1
#
_cell.length_a   1.000
_cell.length_b   1.000
_cell.length_c   1.000
_cell.angle_alpha   90.00
_cell.angle_beta   90.00
_cell.angle_gamma   90.00
#
_symmetry.space_group_name_H-M   'P 1'
#
loop_
_entity.id
_entity.type
_entity.pdbx_description
1 polymer ?
#
loop_
_entity_poly.entity_id
_entity_poly.type
_entity_poly.pdbx_seq_one_letter_code
_entity_poly.pdbx_strand_id
1 'polypeptide(L)'
;MHLFVSAPPKLSVSSVVKQLKGTSSLRLFAMHPELKSTYWKRKGERSLWSPSYFVESIGAVNEQAVARYIDNQRTKERERS
;
A
#
# COMPACT_ATOMS: atom_id res chain seq x y z
N MET A 1 3.85 -0.26 2.73
CA MET A 1 3.50 0.85 1.82
C MET A 1 2.43 1.68 2.50
N HIS A 2 2.71 2.97 2.71
CA HIS A 2 1.77 3.93 3.27
C HIS A 2 1.27 4.83 2.15
N LEU A 3 -0.04 4.87 1.94
CA LEU A 3 -0.69 5.68 0.90
C LEU A 3 -1.74 6.57 1.55
N PHE A 4 -1.76 7.82 1.13
CA PHE A 4 -2.87 8.72 1.39
C PHE A 4 -3.67 8.86 0.09
N VAL A 5 -4.96 8.52 0.11
CA VAL A 5 -5.77 8.38 -1.10
C VAL A 5 -7.12 9.06 -0.90
N SER A 6 -7.48 9.92 -1.84
CA SER A 6 -8.85 10.41 -1.98
C SER A 6 -9.59 9.51 -2.98
N ALA A 7 -10.77 9.01 -2.60
CA ALA A 7 -11.57 8.14 -3.44
C ALA A 7 -13.07 8.52 -3.34
N PRO A 8 -13.86 8.36 -4.42
CA PRO A 8 -15.30 8.53 -4.36
C PRO A 8 -15.94 7.63 -3.29
N PRO A 9 -16.93 8.11 -2.52
CA PRO A 9 -17.53 7.36 -1.40
C PRO A 9 -18.25 6.08 -1.83
N LYS A 10 -18.61 5.97 -3.11
CA LYS A 10 -19.20 4.77 -3.72
C LYS A 10 -18.23 3.60 -3.88
N LEU A 11 -16.92 3.84 -3.77
CA LEU A 11 -15.91 2.79 -3.86
C LEU A 11 -15.62 2.22 -2.47
N SER A 12 -15.70 0.91 -2.32
CA SER A 12 -15.27 0.27 -1.08
C SER A 12 -13.76 0.41 -0.91
N VAL A 13 -13.32 0.67 0.33
CA VAL A 13 -11.89 0.69 0.67
C VAL A 13 -11.20 -0.61 0.25
N SER A 14 -11.85 -1.75 0.46
CA SER A 14 -11.32 -3.06 0.08
C SER A 14 -11.02 -3.16 -1.42
N SER A 15 -11.88 -2.58 -2.27
CA SER A 15 -11.69 -2.56 -3.72
C SER A 15 -10.49 -1.69 -4.10
N VAL A 16 -10.40 -0.50 -3.49
CA VAL A 16 -9.27 0.43 -3.71
C VAL A 16 -7.95 -0.23 -3.32
N VAL A 17 -7.86 -0.83 -2.14
CA VAL A 17 -6.65 -1.52 -1.67
C VAL A 17 -6.31 -2.72 -2.56
N LYS A 18 -7.31 -3.52 -2.96
CA LYS A 18 -7.09 -4.67 -3.85
C LYS A 18 -6.50 -4.22 -5.19
N GLN A 19 -7.04 -3.16 -5.78
CA GLN A 19 -6.55 -2.63 -7.04
C GLN A 19 -5.14 -2.06 -6.90
N LEU A 20 -4.86 -1.30 -5.84
CA LEU A 20 -3.53 -0.73 -5.57
C LEU A 20 -2.48 -1.82 -5.37
N LYS A 21 -2.73 -2.81 -4.50
CA LYS A 21 -1.82 -3.93 -4.26
C LYS A 21 -1.63 -4.79 -5.50
N GLY A 22 -2.70 -5.09 -6.24
CA GLY A 22 -2.63 -5.90 -7.46
C GLY A 22 -1.86 -5.23 -8.58
N THR A 23 -2.19 -3.97 -8.88
CA THR A 23 -1.54 -3.20 -9.96
C THR A 23 -0.06 -2.95 -9.67
N SER A 24 0.28 -2.57 -8.43
CA SER A 24 1.68 -2.39 -8.02
C SER A 24 2.47 -3.70 -8.09
N SER A 25 1.90 -4.81 -7.64
CA SER A 25 2.55 -6.13 -7.76
C SER A 25 2.82 -6.48 -9.22
N LEU A 26 1.83 -6.30 -10.10
CA LEU A 26 1.98 -6.59 -11.53
C LEU A 26 3.10 -5.76 -12.16
N ARG A 27 3.11 -4.45 -11.90
CA ARG A 27 4.13 -3.53 -12.44
C ARG A 27 5.51 -3.85 -11.88
N LEU A 28 5.62 -4.10 -10.58
CA LEU A 28 6.90 -4.44 -9.95
C LEU A 28 7.47 -5.75 -10.49
N PHE A 29 6.66 -6.80 -10.68
CA PHE A 29 7.16 -8.03 -11.31
C PHE A 29 7.53 -7.89 -12.79
N ALA A 30 6.99 -6.89 -13.49
CA ALA A 30 7.35 -6.58 -14.87
C ALA A 30 8.67 -5.81 -14.96
N MET A 31 8.86 -4.81 -14.07
CA MET A 31 10.08 -4.00 -14.01
C MET A 31 11.26 -4.73 -13.34
N HIS A 32 10.95 -5.62 -12.39
CA HIS A 32 11.91 -6.35 -11.57
C HIS A 32 11.62 -7.86 -11.60
N PRO A 33 11.95 -8.55 -12.70
CA PRO A 33 11.73 -10.00 -12.82
C PRO A 33 12.43 -10.81 -11.73
N GLU A 34 13.53 -10.31 -11.15
CA GLU A 34 14.29 -10.91 -10.06
C GLU A 34 13.45 -11.17 -8.81
N LEU A 35 12.44 -10.31 -8.55
CA LEU A 35 11.53 -10.46 -7.41
C LEU A 35 10.71 -11.75 -7.48
N LYS A 36 10.55 -12.35 -8.66
CA LYS A 36 9.82 -13.62 -8.81
C LYS A 36 10.49 -14.76 -8.04
N SER A 37 11.82 -14.77 -7.97
CA SER A 37 12.56 -15.82 -7.26
C SER A 37 12.25 -15.85 -5.75
N THR A 38 12.02 -14.69 -5.15
CA THR A 38 11.77 -14.53 -3.72
C THR A 38 10.27 -14.55 -3.39
N TYR A 39 9.42 -13.97 -4.24
CA TYR A 39 8.01 -13.69 -3.94
C TYR A 39 7.01 -14.55 -4.72
N TRP A 40 7.45 -15.41 -5.65
CA TRP A 40 6.61 -16.50 -6.14
C TRP A 40 6.68 -17.67 -5.17
N LYS A 41 5.59 -17.87 -4.42
CA LYS A 41 5.47 -19.05 -3.59
C LYS A 41 5.43 -20.29 -4.50
N ARG A 42 5.93 -21.42 -3.99
CA ARG A 42 6.01 -22.71 -4.70
C ARG A 42 4.68 -23.20 -5.32
N LYS A 43 3.53 -22.64 -4.92
CA LYS A 43 2.19 -22.95 -5.45
C LYS A 43 1.71 -22.04 -6.59
N GLY A 44 2.59 -21.22 -7.19
CA GLY A 44 2.21 -20.28 -8.25
C GLY A 44 1.46 -19.04 -7.75
N GLU A 45 1.35 -18.87 -6.43
CA GLU A 45 0.78 -17.68 -5.80
C GLU A 45 1.79 -16.53 -5.84
N ARG A 46 1.44 -15.47 -6.57
CA ARG A 46 2.21 -14.23 -6.66
C ARG A 46 1.80 -13.32 -5.50
N SER A 47 2.60 -13.25 -4.44
CA SER A 47 2.27 -12.45 -3.26
C SER A 47 3.45 -11.56 -2.89
N LEU A 48 3.42 -10.32 -3.41
CA LEU A 48 4.38 -9.29 -3.06
C LEU A 48 3.98 -8.55 -1.77
N TRP A 49 2.67 -8.34 -1.59
CA TRP A 49 2.10 -7.66 -0.43
C TRP A 49 1.42 -8.66 0.51
N SER A 50 1.46 -8.37 1.81
CA SER A 50 0.63 -9.04 2.81
C SER A 50 -0.86 -8.93 2.44
N PRO A 51 -1.68 -9.98 2.67
CA PRO A 51 -3.13 -9.90 2.45
C PRO A 51 -3.77 -8.82 3.32
N SER A 52 -3.27 -8.60 4.53
CA SER A 52 -3.78 -7.62 5.49
C SER A 52 -3.48 -6.18 5.08
N TYR A 53 -4.34 -5.24 5.44
CA TYR A 53 -4.12 -3.80 5.29
C TYR A 53 -4.73 -3.05 6.47
N PHE A 54 -4.23 -1.85 6.70
CA PHE A 54 -4.79 -0.90 7.67
C PHE A 54 -5.35 0.30 6.90
N VAL A 55 -6.49 0.81 7.34
CA VAL A 55 -7.12 2.01 6.79
C VAL A 55 -7.63 2.86 7.94
N GLU A 56 -7.45 4.16 7.82
CA GLU A 56 -8.00 5.14 8.75
C GLU A 56 -8.60 6.28 7.93
N SER A 57 -9.83 6.68 8.27
CA SER A 57 -10.46 7.85 7.67
C SER A 57 -9.91 9.10 8.33
N ILE A 58 -9.40 10.04 7.54
CA ILE A 58 -9.04 11.36 8.03
C ILE A 58 -10.18 12.30 7.62
N GLY A 59 -10.80 12.97 8.61
CA GLY A 59 -11.86 13.98 8.37
C GLY A 59 -11.35 15.14 7.51
N ALA A 60 -12.19 16.09 7.12
CA ALA A 60 -11.80 17.18 6.21
C ALA A 60 -10.53 17.92 6.70
N VAL A 61 -9.38 17.72 6.05
CA VAL A 61 -8.14 18.42 6.41
C VAL A 61 -7.36 18.90 5.19
N ASN A 62 -6.73 20.05 5.41
CA ASN A 62 -5.79 20.72 4.51
C ASN A 62 -4.55 19.87 4.19
N GLU A 63 -3.79 20.27 3.16
CA GLU A 63 -2.55 19.59 2.73
C GLU A 63 -1.47 19.46 3.83
N GLN A 64 -1.42 20.38 4.80
CA GLN A 64 -0.40 20.37 5.85
C GLN A 64 -0.60 19.22 6.85
N ALA A 65 -1.85 18.86 7.15
CA ALA A 65 -2.15 17.69 7.97
C ALA A 65 -1.78 16.38 7.25
N VAL A 66 -1.95 16.34 5.92
CA VAL A 66 -1.57 15.19 5.08
C VAL A 66 -0.05 14.99 5.08
N ALA A 67 0.72 16.06 4.88
CA ALA A 67 2.17 16.00 4.90
C ALA A 67 2.70 15.55 6.27
N ARG A 68 2.17 16.11 7.36
CA ARG A 68 2.55 15.74 8.73
C ARG A 68 2.25 14.26 9.05
N TYR A 69 1.15 13.71 8.53
CA TYR A 69 0.85 12.29 8.74
C TYR A 69 1.90 11.37 8.10
N ILE A 70 2.29 11.65 6.85
CA ILE A 70 3.28 10.84 6.12
C ILE A 70 4.63 10.88 6.85
N ASP A 71 5.06 12.06 7.27
CA ASP A 71 6.33 12.21 8.01
C ASP A 71 6.28 11.50 9.36
N ASN A 72 5.19 11.66 10.13
CA ASN A 72 5.05 10.98 11.42
C ASN A 72 5.04 9.46 11.30
N GLN A 73 4.43 8.88 10.26
CA GLN A 73 4.47 7.44 10.02
C GLN A 73 5.89 6.97 9.71
N ARG A 74 6.63 7.69 8.85
CA ARG A 74 8.03 7.37 8.53
C ARG A 74 8.93 7.44 9.77
N THR A 75 8.72 8.42 10.65
CA THR A 75 9.46 8.54 11.91
C THR A 75 9.18 7.36 12.84
N LYS A 76 7.90 6.97 13.01
CA LYS A 76 7.52 5.82 13.84
C LYS A 76 8.08 4.48 13.32
N GLU A 77 8.21 4.32 12.01
CA GLU A 77 8.84 3.13 11.41
C GLU A 77 10.35 3.08 11.70
N ARG A 78 11.04 4.23 11.67
CA ARG A 78 12.47 4.34 11.99
C ARG A 78 12.77 4.04 13.46
N GLU A 79 11.94 4.47 14.39
CA GLU A 79 12.14 4.25 15.83
C GLU A 79 11.87 2.79 16.27
N ARG A 80 11.20 1.99 15.44
CA ARG A 80 10.94 0.56 15.69
C ARG A 80 11.95 -0.39 15.06
N SER A 81 12.91 0.14 14.30
CA SER A 81 13.98 -0.63 13.64
C SER A 81 15.27 -0.52 14.42
#